data_AF-A0A0B2NXH2-F1
#
_entry.id   AF-A0A0B2NXH2-F1
#
_cell.length_a   1.000
_cell.length_b   1.000
_cell.length_c   1.000
_cell.angle_alpha   90.00
_cell.angle_beta   90.00
_cell.angle_gamma   90.00
#
_symmetry.space_group_name_H-M   'P 1'
#
loop_
_entity.id
_entity.type
_entity.pdbx_description
1 polymer ?
#
loop_
_entity_poly.entity_id
_entity_poly.type
_entity_poly.pdbx_seq_one_letter_code
_entity_poly.pdbx_strand_id
1 'polypeptide(L)'
;MLDNKIELYATYGKLMNCGGGGSCGTCIVEILEGKDLLNERTNTEFRYLKKKPESWRLACQTIVGNKENSGKVVVQRIPQWKK
;
A
#
# COMPACT_ATOMS: atom_id res chain seq x y z
N MET A 1 -0.65 -8.21 -8.74
CA MET A 1 -0.14 -6.93 -9.32
C MET A 1 0.98 -7.17 -10.31
N LEU A 2 2.01 -7.94 -9.96
CA LEU A 2 3.11 -8.25 -10.87
C LEU A 2 2.68 -9.04 -12.11
N ASP A 3 1.71 -9.95 -11.98
CA ASP A 3 1.17 -10.74 -13.10
C ASP A 3 0.51 -9.86 -14.18
N ASN A 4 -0.05 -8.73 -13.76
CA ASN A 4 -0.67 -7.74 -14.65
C ASN A 4 0.34 -6.70 -15.16
N LYS A 5 1.65 -6.92 -14.97
CA LYS A 5 2.75 -6.00 -15.33
C LYS A 5 2.59 -4.61 -14.71
N ILE A 6 1.91 -4.53 -13.57
CA ILE A 6 1.72 -3.28 -12.84
C ILE A 6 2.93 -3.08 -11.92
N GLU A 7 3.70 -2.03 -12.20
CA GLU A 7 4.84 -1.65 -11.38
C GLU A 7 4.39 -1.02 -10.05
N LEU A 8 4.82 -1.64 -8.94
CA LEU A 8 4.52 -1.22 -7.58
C LEU A 8 5.70 -0.49 -6.92
N TYR A 9 6.93 -0.87 -7.27
CA TYR A 9 8.11 -0.39 -6.58
C TYR A 9 8.80 0.72 -7.37
N ALA A 10 9.10 1.83 -6.70
CA ALA A 10 10.04 2.83 -7.20
C ALA A 10 11.46 2.26 -7.28
N THR A 11 12.31 2.84 -8.13
CA THR A 11 13.74 2.54 -8.37
C THR A 11 14.41 1.57 -7.38
N TYR A 12 14.80 2.04 -6.19
CA TYR A 12 15.48 1.23 -5.17
C TYR A 12 14.60 0.15 -4.54
N GLY A 13 13.29 0.37 -4.48
CA GLY A 13 12.33 -0.62 -4.01
C GLY A 13 12.34 -1.90 -4.86
N LYS A 14 12.69 -1.83 -6.14
CA LYS A 14 12.79 -3.03 -6.99
C LYS A 14 13.88 -3.99 -6.51
N LEU A 15 15.00 -3.45 -6.04
CA LEU A 15 16.16 -4.25 -5.59
C LEU A 15 16.01 -4.72 -4.15
N MET A 16 15.38 -3.92 -3.29
CA MET A 16 15.37 -4.13 -1.84
C MET A 16 13.99 -4.50 -1.27
N ASN A 17 13.02 -4.85 -2.11
CA ASN A 17 11.70 -5.26 -1.61
C ASN A 17 11.77 -6.60 -0.87
N CYS A 18 10.97 -6.72 0.18
CA CYS A 18 10.88 -7.93 1.02
C CYS A 18 9.86 -8.97 0.52
N GLY A 19 9.39 -8.87 -0.72
CA GLY A 19 8.38 -9.80 -1.27
C GLY A 19 7.02 -9.81 -0.53
N GLY A 20 6.75 -8.81 0.31
CA GLY A 20 5.52 -8.70 1.09
C GLY A 20 5.65 -8.99 2.60
N GLY A 21 6.85 -9.33 3.09
CA GLY A 21 7.09 -9.64 4.50
C GLY A 21 6.99 -8.48 5.50
N GLY A 22 6.67 -7.26 5.07
CA GLY A 22 6.46 -6.12 5.96
C GLY A 22 7.74 -5.49 6.55
N SER A 23 8.92 -5.77 6.01
CA SER A 23 10.21 -5.33 6.60
C SER A 23 10.98 -4.28 5.79
N CYS A 24 10.49 -3.87 4.61
CA CYS A 24 11.22 -2.93 3.73
C CYS A 24 10.55 -1.54 3.58
N GLY A 25 9.23 -1.44 3.76
CA GLY A 25 8.50 -0.19 3.57
C GLY A 25 8.48 0.34 2.12
N THR A 26 8.75 -0.48 1.10
CA THR A 26 8.90 -0.01 -0.30
C THR A 26 7.62 -0.12 -1.13
N CYS A 27 6.61 -0.87 -0.69
CA CYS A 27 5.34 -1.07 -1.40
C CYS A 27 4.30 0.02 -1.11
N ILE A 28 4.73 1.28 -1.10
CA ILE A 28 3.88 2.41 -0.70
C ILE A 28 2.86 2.73 -1.79
N VAL A 29 1.60 2.86 -1.38
CA VAL A 29 0.47 3.25 -2.24
C VAL A 29 -0.37 4.31 -1.55
N GLU A 30 -1.16 5.06 -2.32
CA GLU A 30 -2.18 5.96 -1.80
C GLU A 30 -3.56 5.40 -2.12
N ILE A 31 -4.43 5.35 -1.12
CA ILE A 31 -5.84 4.97 -1.26
C ILE A 31 -6.62 6.21 -1.65
N LEU A 32 -7.23 6.18 -2.84
CA LEU A 32 -8.06 7.26 -3.37
C LEU A 32 -9.54 7.05 -3.03
N GLU A 33 -10.01 5.80 -3.06
CA GLU A 33 -11.39 5.42 -2.76
C GLU A 33 -11.42 4.08 -2.00
N GLY A 34 -12.43 3.87 -1.14
CA GLY A 34 -12.68 2.58 -0.48
C GLY A 34 -11.82 2.31 0.76
N LYS A 35 -11.43 3.36 1.52
CA LYS A 35 -10.62 3.22 2.75
C LYS A 35 -11.36 2.43 3.86
N ASP A 36 -12.67 2.56 3.91
CA ASP A 36 -13.61 1.87 4.79
C ASP A 36 -13.67 0.35 4.55
N LEU A 37 -13.23 -0.10 3.37
CA LEU A 37 -13.12 -1.52 3.04
C LEU A 37 -11.79 -2.14 3.49
N LEU A 38 -10.91 -1.37 4.14
CA LEU A 38 -9.57 -1.82 4.49
C LEU A 38 -9.45 -2.07 5.99
N ASN A 39 -8.54 -2.96 6.37
CA ASN A 39 -8.11 -3.04 7.76
C ASN A 39 -7.50 -1.72 8.24
N GLU A 40 -7.56 -1.50 9.56
CA GLU A 40 -6.80 -0.43 10.21
C GLU A 40 -5.30 -0.54 9.93
N ARG A 41 -4.60 0.59 10.06
CA ARG A 41 -3.15 0.62 9.86
C ARG A 41 -2.45 -0.34 10.83
N THR A 42 -1.51 -1.12 10.30
CA THR A 42 -0.71 -2.02 11.15
C THR A 42 0.44 -1.27 11.83
N ASN A 43 1.03 -1.86 12.87
CA ASN A 43 2.22 -1.32 13.55
C ASN A 43 3.39 -1.07 12.57
N THR A 44 3.54 -1.94 11.58
CA THR A 44 4.51 -1.79 10.49
C THR A 44 4.23 -0.53 9.68
N GLU A 45 2.97 -0.29 9.32
CA GLU A 45 2.58 0.92 8.59
C GLU A 45 2.79 2.18 9.43
N PHE A 46 2.46 2.16 10.72
CA PHE A 46 2.74 3.29 11.63
C PHE A 46 4.23 3.62 11.71
N ARG A 47 5.10 2.61 11.65
CA ARG A 47 6.56 2.80 11.63
C ARG A 47 7.06 3.43 10.33
N TYR A 48 6.74 2.84 9.18
CA TYR A 48 7.30 3.26 7.89
C TYR A 48 6.62 4.50 7.29
N LEU A 49 5.34 4.72 7.58
CA LEU A 49 4.56 5.84 7.06
C LEU A 49 4.46 6.99 8.08
N LYS A 50 5.37 7.02 9.07
CA LYS A 50 5.45 8.10 10.04
C LYS A 50 5.60 9.44 9.30
N LYS A 51 4.72 10.40 9.63
CA LYS A 51 4.62 11.73 8.98
C LYS A 51 4.15 11.72 7.51
N LYS A 52 3.59 10.61 7.00
CA LYS A 52 2.95 10.57 5.68
C LYS A 52 1.44 10.75 5.81
N PRO A 53 0.75 11.18 4.74
CA PRO A 53 -0.71 11.28 4.73
C PRO A 53 -1.37 9.98 5.21
N GLU A 54 -2.52 10.11 5.84
CA GLU A 54 -3.27 8.95 6.35
C GLU A 54 -3.78 8.04 5.23
N SER A 55 -4.02 8.60 4.05
CA SER A 55 -4.40 7.87 2.83
C SER A 55 -3.30 6.92 2.34
N TRP A 56 -2.05 7.09 2.78
CA TRP A 56 -0.95 6.23 2.34
C TRP A 56 -0.99 4.89 3.08
N ARG A 57 -0.68 3.81 2.38
CA ARG A 57 -0.63 2.46 2.92
C ARG A 57 0.59 1.70 2.40
N LEU A 58 0.99 0.66 3.10
CA LEU A 58 1.86 -0.38 2.54
C LEU A 58 0.95 -1.43 1.91
N ALA A 59 1.05 -1.61 0.59
CA ALA A 59 0.19 -2.54 -0.13
C ALA A 59 0.25 -3.96 0.45
N CYS A 60 1.42 -4.41 0.92
CA CYS A 60 1.57 -5.75 1.50
C CYS A 60 1.01 -5.90 2.92
N GLN A 61 0.59 -4.82 3.58
CA GLN A 61 -0.01 -4.82 4.91
C GLN A 61 -1.48 -4.39 4.89
N THR A 62 -2.00 -4.14 3.68
CA THR A 62 -3.39 -3.72 3.46
C THR A 62 -4.20 -4.92 3.00
N ILE A 63 -5.21 -5.26 3.79
CA ILE A 63 -6.18 -6.31 3.52
C ILE A 63 -7.46 -5.63 3.08
N VAL A 64 -8.03 -6.10 1.97
CA VAL A 64 -9.30 -5.62 1.42
C VAL A 64 -10.43 -6.55 1.87
N GLY A 65 -11.45 -5.97 2.49
CA GLY A 65 -12.66 -6.63 2.94
C GLY A 65 -12.51 -7.37 4.26
N ASN A 66 -13.66 -7.63 4.89
CA ASN A 66 -13.80 -8.40 6.12
C ASN A 66 -14.82 -9.56 5.98
N LYS A 67 -15.23 -9.87 4.74
CA LYS A 67 -16.31 -10.82 4.35
C LYS A 67 -17.75 -10.35 4.61
N GLU A 68 -17.95 -9.20 5.22
CA GLU A 68 -19.29 -8.68 5.54
C GLU A 68 -19.74 -7.60 4.55
N ASN A 69 -18.79 -6.97 3.85
CA ASN A 69 -19.06 -5.93 2.86
C ASN A 69 -18.31 -6.20 1.54
N SER A 70 -18.75 -5.51 0.49
CA SER A 70 -18.11 -5.52 -0.83
C SER A 70 -18.11 -4.11 -1.41
N GLY A 71 -17.14 -3.84 -2.27
CA GLY A 71 -17.03 -2.54 -2.91
C GLY A 71 -15.76 -2.43 -3.74
N LYS A 72 -15.45 -1.21 -4.15
CA LYS A 72 -14.32 -0.90 -5.01
C LYS A 72 -13.27 -0.12 -4.23
N VAL A 73 -12.01 -0.52 -4.37
CA VAL A 73 -10.85 0.24 -3.87
C VAL A 73 -10.10 0.81 -5.06
N VAL A 74 -9.83 2.11 -5.04
CA VAL A 74 -9.00 2.79 -6.05
C VAL A 74 -7.67 3.16 -5.42
N VAL A 75 -6.58 2.74 -6.07
CA VAL A 75 -5.23 2.85 -5.51
C VAL A 75 -4.31 3.56 -6.50
N GLN A 76 -3.61 4.60 -6.03
CA GLN A 76 -2.52 5.23 -6.73
C GLN A 76 -1.18 4.58 -6.33
N ARG A 77 -0.42 4.19 -7.35
CA ARG A 77 0.91 3.59 -7.23
C ARG A 77 1.97 4.69 -7.09
N ILE A 78 3.02 4.45 -6.31
CA ILE A 78 4.18 5.35 -6.18
C ILE A 78 3.74 6.81 -5.91
N PRO A 79 2.97 7.05 -4.82
CA PRO A 79 2.43 8.38 -4.53
C PRO A 79 3.51 9.43 -4.22
N GLN A 80 4.74 9.00 -3.95
CA GLN A 80 5.88 9.90 -3.74
C GLN A 80 6.27 10.70 -4.98
N TRP A 81 5.86 10.27 -6.17
CA TRP A 81 6.18 10.93 -7.44
C TRP A 81 5.00 11.72 -8.00
N LYS A 82 3.91 11.82 -7.24
CA LYS A 82 2.80 12.71 -7.55
C LYS A 82 3.34 14.14 -7.50
N LYS A 83 3.22 14.86 -8.61
CA LYS A 83 3.47 16.31 -8.65
C LYS A 83 2.40 17.04 -7.86
#